data_AF-A0A8D2Q524-F1
#
_entry.id   AF-A0A8D2Q524-F1
#
_cell.length_a   1.000
_cell.length_b   1.000
_cell.length_c   1.000
_cell.angle_alpha   90.00
_cell.angle_beta   90.00
_cell.angle_gamma   90.00
#
_symmetry.space_group_name_H-M   'P 1'
#
loop_
_entity.id
_entity.type
_entity.pdbx_description
1 polymer ?
#
loop_
_entity_poly.entity_id
_entity_poly.type
_entity_poly.pdbx_seq_one_letter_code
_entity_poly.pdbx_strand_id
1 'polypeptide(L)'
;MSKIEKMSILGVRSFGVEDKDKQVITFFSPLTILVGPNGAGKTTIIECLKYICTGDFPPGTKGNSFVHDPKVANETDVRAQIRLQFRDVNGELVAVQRSMVCTQKGKKTEFKTLEGVITRTKHGEKVSLSSKCAEIDREMISALGVSRSVINNVIFCHQEESNWPLSEGKALKQRFDEIFSATRYIKALETLRQVRLKQGQRIKECQVELKYLKQNKEKAHEIQNQLANRETQLAASRENVKSIEDQLEPLRNHLTEIEQNLVKVMRLDNEIKALESRKKQMEKDNQDLQQKMEKVFQGTDEQLREMYQNHQRTVREKEKKLTEFQRELERTNKDCLRFNREKSELLVEQGRLQLQADRHQQHIRTRDSLIQSLAAQLELEGLERPPFNERQINNFHRLVKERQDKDMEAANQLMREFSEKELMKQKQLDEIRDKKTGLERTIDLKSDIQNKKQLEVKNLKYELHQLEGSSDRLLELDQELTKAKHELDEAEKNCNVEGLEMEIQELQREKATLDSFLRKLDKEMEQLNLNTTIITQMDMLKKDKADKEEQIRKIKSRHNEELITLMGYFPNKKQLEDWLHSKVKEINETRDKIAKLKEKSFGGEEETVCIEIYQSSDC
;
A
#
# COMPACT_ATOMS: atom_id res chain seq x y z
N MET A 1 10.17 37.24 31.17
CA MET A 1 11.60 36.99 30.89
C MET A 1 12.03 35.76 31.67
N SER A 2 12.65 34.79 30.99
CA SER A 2 13.21 33.62 31.65
C SER A 2 14.32 34.02 32.62
N LYS A 3 14.44 33.33 33.75
CA LYS A 3 15.49 33.59 34.76
C LYS A 3 15.98 32.31 35.40
N ILE A 4 17.29 32.16 35.57
CA ILE A 4 17.88 31.08 36.36
C ILE A 4 17.73 31.41 37.85
N GLU A 5 17.36 30.43 38.66
CA GLU A 5 17.12 30.64 40.10
C GLU A 5 18.12 29.86 40.95
N LYS A 6 18.31 28.57 40.66
CA LYS A 6 19.13 27.70 41.51
C LYS A 6 19.77 26.60 40.69
N MET A 7 21.04 26.27 40.96
CA MET A 7 21.73 25.13 40.36
C MET A 7 22.38 24.28 41.44
N SER A 8 22.34 22.96 41.29
CA SER A 8 23.18 22.06 42.08
C SER A 8 24.14 21.29 41.19
N ILE A 9 25.38 21.14 41.65
CA ILE A 9 26.44 20.41 40.97
C ILE A 9 26.96 19.32 41.91
N LEU A 10 27.14 18.12 41.37
CA LEU A 10 27.72 16.96 42.04
C LEU A 10 28.58 16.18 41.04
N GLY A 11 29.78 15.74 41.46
CA GLY A 11 30.66 14.85 40.68
C GLY A 11 31.25 15.44 39.39
N VAL A 12 31.31 16.77 39.25
CA VAL A 12 31.85 17.47 38.07
C VAL A 12 33.21 18.08 38.40
N ARG A 13 34.28 17.74 37.67
CA ARG A 13 35.65 18.21 37.91
C ARG A 13 36.03 18.24 39.39
N SER A 14 36.23 19.41 40.00
CA SER A 14 36.64 19.55 41.41
C SER A 14 35.49 19.42 42.42
N PHE A 15 34.23 19.35 41.96
CA PHE A 15 33.08 19.07 42.82
C PHE A 15 33.07 17.59 43.19
N GLY A 16 33.00 17.30 44.49
CA GLY A 16 33.07 15.95 45.04
C GLY A 16 31.91 15.06 44.59
N VAL A 17 32.06 13.76 44.82
CA VAL A 17 31.18 12.70 44.29
C VAL A 17 30.13 12.25 45.31
N GLU A 18 30.35 12.51 46.60
CA GLU A 18 29.43 12.12 47.66
C GLU A 18 28.29 13.15 47.83
N ASP A 19 27.12 12.70 48.30
CA ASP A 19 25.97 13.60 48.49
C ASP A 19 26.25 14.77 49.45
N LYS A 20 27.16 14.57 50.42
CA LYS A 20 27.64 15.64 51.32
C LYS A 20 28.41 16.74 50.59
N ASP A 21 29.00 16.43 49.43
CA ASP A 21 29.79 17.36 48.62
C ASP A 21 28.94 18.13 47.61
N LYS A 22 27.63 17.84 47.53
CA LYS A 22 26.69 18.50 46.63
C LYS A 22 26.66 20.00 46.88
N GLN A 23 27.13 20.76 45.90
CA GLN A 23 27.15 22.22 45.98
C GLN A 23 25.89 22.79 45.36
N VAL A 24 25.30 23.78 46.04
CA VAL A 24 24.05 24.44 45.63
C VAL A 24 24.29 25.93 45.52
N ILE A 25 24.01 26.49 44.34
CA ILE A 25 24.23 27.88 43.99
C ILE A 25 22.87 28.52 43.73
N THR A 26 22.61 29.66 44.36
CA THR A 26 21.42 30.47 44.11
C THR A 26 21.81 31.70 43.29
N PHE A 27 21.10 31.94 42.20
CA PHE A 27 21.35 33.08 41.31
C PHE A 27 20.42 34.23 41.67
N PHE A 28 21.01 35.41 41.85
CA PHE A 28 20.32 36.64 42.21
C PHE A 28 20.19 37.57 41.00
N SER A 29 19.09 38.31 40.95
CA SER A 29 18.85 39.37 39.97
C SER A 29 19.08 40.74 40.63
N PRO A 30 19.75 41.70 39.97
CA PRO A 30 20.29 41.62 38.61
C PRO A 30 21.72 41.05 38.52
N LEU A 31 22.43 40.90 39.64
CA LEU A 31 23.86 40.53 39.66
C LEU A 31 24.13 39.39 40.64
N THR A 32 24.88 38.39 40.19
CA THR A 32 25.45 37.33 41.03
C THR A 32 26.97 37.38 40.92
N ILE A 33 27.67 37.52 42.04
CA ILE A 33 29.14 37.59 42.07
C ILE A 33 29.70 36.26 42.56
N LEU A 34 30.55 35.62 41.75
CA LEU A 34 31.25 34.38 42.11
C LEU A 34 32.74 34.67 42.38
N VAL A 35 33.14 34.67 43.65
CA VAL A 35 34.53 34.89 44.09
C VAL A 35 35.15 33.62 44.68
N GLY A 36 36.45 33.48 44.55
CA GLY A 36 37.21 32.35 45.09
C GLY A 36 38.61 32.27 44.50
N PRO A 37 39.53 31.48 45.10
CA PRO A 37 40.88 31.31 44.58
C PRO A 37 40.90 30.62 43.20
N ASN A 38 42.05 30.67 42.53
CA ASN A 38 42.23 29.94 41.27
C ASN A 38 42.11 28.42 41.53
N GLY A 39 41.43 27.70 40.63
CA GLY A 39 41.12 26.28 40.83
C GLY A 39 39.90 25.99 41.71
N ALA A 40 39.25 27.01 42.30
CA ALA A 40 38.04 26.80 43.13
C ALA A 40 36.78 26.34 42.37
N GLY A 41 36.86 26.07 41.07
CA GLY A 41 35.72 25.63 40.25
C GLY A 41 34.83 26.74 39.69
N LYS A 42 35.23 28.02 39.77
CA LYS A 42 34.46 29.16 39.22
C LYS A 42 34.09 28.98 37.74
N THR A 43 35.07 28.65 36.90
CA THR A 43 34.85 28.36 35.47
C THR A 43 33.96 27.15 35.28
N THR A 44 34.12 26.11 36.13
CA THR A 44 33.30 24.89 36.11
C THR A 44 31.82 25.16 36.37
N ILE A 45 31.48 26.16 37.20
CA ILE A 45 30.08 26.59 37.39
C ILE A 45 29.47 27.06 36.06
N ILE A 46 30.21 27.87 35.30
CA ILE A 46 29.75 28.38 33.99
C ILE A 46 29.69 27.26 32.95
N GLU A 47 30.66 26.33 32.98
CA GLU A 47 30.63 25.12 32.15
C GLU A 47 29.40 24.25 32.45
N CYS A 48 29.01 24.10 33.72
CA CYS A 48 27.81 23.37 34.11
C CYS A 48 26.54 24.05 33.59
N LEU A 49 26.47 25.39 33.65
CA LEU A 49 25.37 26.17 33.08
C LEU A 49 25.29 26.01 31.56
N LYS A 50 26.44 26.04 30.87
CA LYS A 50 26.52 25.77 29.43
C LYS A 50 25.99 24.36 29.13
N TYR A 51 26.54 23.34 29.78
CA TYR A 51 26.21 21.94 29.55
C TYR A 51 24.73 21.62 29.82
N ILE A 52 24.16 22.11 30.93
CA ILE A 52 22.75 21.83 31.24
C ILE A 52 21.79 22.49 30.24
N CYS A 53 22.14 23.66 29.71
CA CYS A 53 21.31 24.40 28.77
C CYS A 53 21.44 23.92 27.31
N THR A 54 22.63 23.50 26.87
CA THR A 54 22.88 23.17 25.45
C THR A 54 23.33 21.74 25.18
N GLY A 55 23.71 20.99 26.23
CA GLY A 55 24.31 19.66 26.11
C GLY A 55 25.77 19.66 25.66
N ASP A 56 26.35 20.83 25.40
CA ASP A 56 27.71 20.97 24.90
C ASP A 56 28.74 20.95 26.02
N PHE A 57 29.81 20.17 25.83
CA PHE A 57 30.93 20.12 26.75
C PHE A 57 31.86 21.33 26.56
N PRO A 58 32.69 21.66 27.58
CA PRO A 58 33.76 22.63 27.43
C PRO A 58 34.72 22.29 26.29
N PRO A 59 35.31 23.29 25.62
CA PRO A 59 36.27 23.06 24.53
C PRO A 59 37.44 22.18 25.00
N GLY A 60 37.94 21.32 24.11
CA GLY A 60 39.04 20.40 24.43
C GLY A 60 38.66 19.17 25.26
N THR A 61 37.39 19.00 25.65
CA THR A 61 36.92 17.84 26.43
C THR A 61 35.94 16.96 25.64
N LYS A 62 36.05 15.63 25.79
CA LYS A 62 35.13 14.65 25.18
C LYS A 62 34.16 14.02 26.21
N GLY A 63 33.91 14.71 27.32
CA GLY A 63 33.07 14.25 28.44
C GLY A 63 33.85 13.60 29.59
N ASN A 64 34.86 12.77 29.30
CA ASN A 64 35.62 12.03 30.34
C ASN A 64 36.30 12.93 31.37
N SER A 65 36.82 14.09 30.96
CA SER A 65 37.51 15.06 31.83
C SER A 65 36.58 16.08 32.49
N PHE A 66 35.28 16.01 32.18
CA PHE A 66 34.26 16.86 32.77
C PHE A 66 33.69 16.24 34.05
N VAL A 67 33.55 14.91 34.08
CA VAL A 67 33.22 14.15 35.29
C VAL A 67 34.46 14.10 36.21
N HIS A 68 34.23 14.12 37.52
CA HIS A 68 35.29 13.91 38.51
C HIS A 68 36.02 12.59 38.22
N ASP A 69 37.35 12.60 38.26
CA ASP A 69 38.14 11.44 37.81
C ASP A 69 37.93 10.25 38.77
N PRO A 70 37.47 9.08 38.28
CA PRO A 70 37.32 7.88 39.10
C PRO A 70 38.61 7.47 39.84
N LYS A 71 39.78 7.76 39.28
CA LYS A 71 41.07 7.48 39.92
C LYS A 71 41.34 8.37 41.13
N VAL A 72 40.83 9.60 41.12
CA VAL A 72 40.99 10.55 42.22
C VAL A 72 39.97 10.24 43.32
N ALA A 73 38.77 9.80 42.93
CA ALA A 73 37.73 9.35 43.86
C ALA A 73 38.01 7.97 44.50
N ASN A 74 38.98 7.20 43.97
CA ASN A 74 39.17 5.77 44.31
C ASN A 74 37.92 4.91 44.12
N GLU A 75 37.08 5.26 43.14
CA GLU A 75 35.85 4.54 42.80
C GLU A 75 35.92 3.96 41.39
N THR A 76 35.21 2.85 41.16
CA THR A 76 35.11 2.25 39.81
C THR A 76 34.17 3.02 38.91
N ASP A 77 33.12 3.63 39.47
CA ASP A 77 32.07 4.33 38.75
C ASP A 77 31.76 5.66 39.44
N VAL A 78 32.14 6.78 38.81
CA VAL A 78 31.81 8.11 39.30
C VAL A 78 30.59 8.64 38.56
N ARG A 79 29.56 9.05 39.30
CA ARG A 79 28.37 9.71 38.77
C ARG A 79 28.46 11.21 38.97
N ALA A 80 28.17 11.96 37.92
CA ALA A 80 27.99 13.41 38.01
C ALA A 80 26.53 13.78 37.72
N GLN A 81 26.05 14.80 38.41
CA GLN A 81 24.70 15.29 38.27
C GLN A 81 24.70 16.82 38.32
N ILE A 82 24.06 17.43 37.33
CA ILE A 82 23.80 18.87 37.32
C ILE A 82 22.30 19.04 37.30
N ARG A 83 21.76 19.85 38.21
CA ARG A 83 20.34 20.22 38.25
C ARG A 83 20.21 21.73 38.21
N LEU A 84 19.42 22.25 37.28
CA LEU A 84 19.14 23.68 37.13
C LEU A 84 17.64 23.91 37.28
N GLN A 85 17.29 24.82 38.17
CA GLN A 85 15.95 25.37 38.34
C GLN A 85 15.92 26.79 37.77
N PHE A 86 14.96 27.04 36.90
CA PHE A 86 14.77 28.32 36.25
C PHE A 86 13.28 28.58 36.00
N ARG A 87 12.92 29.83 35.69
CA ARG A 87 11.61 30.16 35.15
C ARG A 87 11.68 30.28 33.65
N ASP A 88 10.70 29.69 32.98
CA ASP A 88 10.59 29.74 31.52
C ASP A 88 10.13 31.12 31.03
N VAL A 89 9.95 31.26 29.71
CA VAL A 89 9.41 32.47 29.08
C VAL A 89 8.01 32.86 29.59
N ASN A 90 7.21 31.88 30.03
CA ASN A 90 5.85 32.07 30.55
C ASN A 90 5.84 32.37 32.07
N GLY A 91 6.98 32.26 32.75
CA GLY A 91 7.11 32.48 34.19
C GLY A 91 6.86 31.23 35.04
N GLU A 92 6.69 30.06 34.43
CA GLU A 92 6.51 28.79 35.10
C GLU A 92 7.85 28.22 35.58
N LEU A 93 7.82 27.51 36.71
CA LEU A 93 9.02 26.95 37.33
C LEU A 93 9.35 25.59 36.71
N VAL A 94 10.53 25.52 36.10
CA VAL A 94 11.08 24.34 35.42
C VAL A 94 12.36 23.91 36.12
N ALA A 95 12.49 22.62 36.40
CA ALA A 95 13.72 22.03 36.91
C ALA A 95 14.22 20.98 35.93
N VAL A 96 15.46 21.12 35.47
CA VAL A 96 16.11 20.17 34.57
C VAL A 96 17.27 19.53 35.30
N GLN A 97 17.47 18.24 35.06
CA GLN A 97 18.56 17.46 35.59
C GLN A 97 19.24 16.69 34.46
N ARG A 98 20.56 16.79 34.38
CA ARG A 98 21.39 15.93 33.54
C ARG A 98 22.33 15.11 34.41
N SER A 99 22.38 13.82 34.14
CA SER A 99 23.26 12.89 34.81
C SER A 99 24.25 12.27 33.82
N MET A 100 25.45 11.99 34.28
CA MET A 100 26.52 11.38 33.51
C MET A 100 27.32 10.43 34.41
N VAL A 101 27.98 9.45 33.81
CA VAL A 101 28.78 8.47 34.52
C VAL A 101 30.11 8.27 33.81
N CYS A 102 31.18 8.17 34.59
CA CYS A 102 32.51 7.83 34.13
C CYS A 102 32.96 6.55 34.84
N THR A 103 33.21 5.50 34.06
CA THR A 103 33.61 4.17 34.54
C THR A 103 35.09 3.93 34.27
N GLN A 104 35.83 3.48 35.28
CA GLN A 104 37.22 3.06 35.14
C GLN A 104 37.30 1.61 34.64
N LYS A 105 37.79 1.40 33.40
CA LYS A 105 38.05 0.08 32.81
C LYS A 105 39.54 -0.13 32.58
N GLY A 106 40.22 -0.73 33.56
CA GLY A 106 41.66 -0.98 33.49
C GLY A 106 42.45 0.32 33.42
N LYS A 107 43.13 0.61 32.29
CA LYS A 107 43.85 1.88 32.06
C LYS A 107 43.01 2.98 31.39
N LYS A 108 41.83 2.67 30.86
CA LYS A 108 40.97 3.62 30.12
C LYS A 108 39.72 4.01 30.92
N THR A 109 39.27 5.25 30.78
CA THR A 109 37.98 5.73 31.31
C THR A 109 36.92 5.71 30.21
N GLU A 110 35.72 5.21 30.52
CA GLU A 110 34.56 5.19 29.62
C GLU A 110 33.51 6.18 30.14
N PHE A 111 33.11 7.12 29.30
CA PHE A 111 32.10 8.13 29.65
C PHE A 111 30.75 7.81 29.01
N LYS A 112 29.67 7.98 29.78
CA LYS A 112 28.29 7.87 29.29
C LYS A 112 27.43 9.00 29.84
N THR A 113 26.59 9.56 28.98
CA THR A 113 25.50 10.46 29.40
C THR A 113 24.26 9.61 29.67
N LEU A 114 23.60 9.85 30.81
CA LEU A 114 22.36 9.18 31.19
C LEU A 114 21.16 10.00 30.68
N GLU A 115 19.96 9.42 30.77
CA GLU A 115 18.74 10.18 30.47
C GLU A 115 18.61 11.37 31.41
N GLY A 116 18.18 12.51 30.86
CA GLY A 116 17.92 13.69 31.66
C GLY A 116 16.45 13.70 32.08
N VAL A 117 16.18 14.46 33.14
CA VAL A 117 14.84 14.60 33.71
C VAL A 117 14.46 16.07 33.64
N ILE A 118 13.27 16.36 33.12
CA ILE A 118 12.66 17.68 33.17
C ILE A 118 11.38 17.61 34.02
N THR A 119 11.32 18.46 35.03
CA THR A 119 10.17 18.60 35.92
C THR A 119 9.52 19.95 35.68
N ARG A 120 8.21 19.94 35.41
CA ARG A 120 7.38 21.14 35.28
C ARG A 120 6.31 21.15 36.35
N THR A 121 5.95 22.35 36.82
CA THR A 121 4.83 22.52 37.74
C THR A 121 3.59 22.83 36.92
N LYS A 122 2.68 21.85 36.74
CA LYS A 122 1.40 22.03 36.03
C LYS A 122 0.26 21.91 37.04
N HIS A 123 -0.62 22.90 37.10
CA HIS A 123 -1.78 22.92 38.01
C HIS A 123 -1.45 22.68 39.50
N GLY A 124 -0.26 23.09 39.96
CA GLY A 124 0.19 22.89 41.35
C GLY A 124 0.87 21.55 41.61
N GLU A 125 0.84 20.60 40.66
CA GLU A 125 1.53 19.32 40.75
C GLU A 125 2.82 19.30 39.92
N LYS A 126 3.85 18.61 40.44
CA LYS A 126 5.14 18.46 39.77
C LYS A 126 5.09 17.24 38.85
N VAL A 127 5.09 17.49 37.54
CA VAL A 127 5.15 16.44 36.51
C VAL A 127 6.60 16.32 36.05
N SER A 128 7.22 15.16 36.32
CA SER A 128 8.59 14.84 35.88
C SER A 128 8.54 13.91 34.67
N LEU A 129 9.28 14.26 33.62
CA LEU A 129 9.43 13.48 32.40
C LEU A 129 10.91 13.13 32.22
N SER A 130 11.22 11.83 32.13
CA SER A 130 12.52 11.38 31.63
C SER A 130 12.51 11.51 30.10
N SER A 131 13.55 12.07 29.52
CA SER A 131 13.62 12.29 28.07
C SER A 131 15.04 12.14 27.55
N LYS A 132 15.14 11.88 26.24
CA LYS A 132 16.45 11.78 25.58
C LYS A 132 17.15 13.15 25.62
N CYS A 133 18.47 13.16 25.71
CA CYS A 133 19.26 14.40 25.79
C CYS A 133 18.93 15.42 24.68
N ALA A 134 18.71 14.96 23.43
CA ALA A 134 18.36 15.83 22.30
C ALA A 134 16.94 16.45 22.37
N GLU A 135 16.02 15.83 23.11
CA GLU A 135 14.70 16.40 23.40
C GLU A 135 14.81 17.48 24.46
N ILE A 136 15.60 17.22 25.52
CA ILE A 136 15.89 18.19 26.57
C ILE A 136 16.61 19.42 26.00
N ASP A 137 17.56 19.25 25.09
CA ASP A 137 18.23 20.39 24.42
C ASP A 137 17.22 21.30 23.71
N ARG A 138 16.27 20.72 22.96
CA ARG A 138 15.23 21.47 22.25
C ARG A 138 14.28 22.15 23.22
N GLU A 139 13.91 21.45 24.28
CA GLU A 139 13.01 21.95 25.31
C GLU A 139 13.63 23.09 26.13
N MET A 140 14.92 22.98 26.45
CA MET A 140 15.69 24.05 27.11
C MET A 140 15.75 25.32 26.27
N ILE A 141 16.05 25.20 24.97
CA ILE A 141 16.08 26.33 24.05
C ILE A 141 14.70 27.02 23.98
N SER A 142 13.62 26.23 23.94
CA SER A 142 12.25 26.77 23.92
C SER A 142 11.85 27.40 25.25
N ALA A 143 12.22 26.81 26.39
CA ALA A 143 11.87 27.29 27.71
C ALA A 143 12.64 28.56 28.11
N LEU A 144 13.92 28.64 27.75
CA LEU A 144 14.74 29.85 27.94
C LEU A 144 14.46 30.93 26.90
N GLY A 145 13.88 30.59 25.75
CA GLY A 145 13.56 31.54 24.68
C GLY A 145 14.79 32.11 23.97
N VAL A 146 15.95 31.44 24.08
CA VAL A 146 17.22 31.88 23.49
C VAL A 146 17.82 30.75 22.65
N SER A 147 18.35 31.07 21.47
CA SER A 147 18.94 30.07 20.57
C SER A 147 20.18 29.40 21.17
N ARG A 148 20.44 28.14 20.81
CA ARG A 148 21.64 27.40 21.25
C ARG A 148 22.93 28.18 21.00
N SER A 149 23.06 28.79 19.82
CA SER A 149 24.23 29.56 19.43
C SER A 149 24.44 30.81 20.30
N VAL A 150 23.36 31.48 20.72
CA VAL A 150 23.46 32.62 21.66
C VAL A 150 23.83 32.14 23.06
N ILE A 151 23.26 31.03 23.54
CA ILE A 151 23.63 30.45 24.84
C ILE A 151 25.12 30.07 24.85
N ASN A 152 25.61 29.42 23.79
CA ASN A 152 27.00 28.94 23.72
C ASN A 152 28.04 30.03 23.44
N ASN A 153 27.76 30.97 22.54
CA ASN A 153 28.75 31.94 22.05
C ASN A 153 28.64 33.30 22.74
N VAL A 154 27.51 33.61 23.40
CA VAL A 154 27.26 34.94 24.01
C VAL A 154 27.02 34.84 25.52
N ILE A 155 26.05 34.04 25.98
CA ILE A 155 25.63 34.02 27.39
C ILE A 155 26.62 33.23 28.27
N PHE A 156 26.86 31.96 27.92
CA PHE A 156 27.78 31.06 28.62
C PHE A 156 28.99 30.75 27.73
N CYS A 157 29.57 31.79 27.13
CA CYS A 157 30.80 31.67 26.36
C CYS A 157 31.93 31.15 27.27
N HIS A 158 32.66 30.16 26.77
CA HIS A 158 33.78 29.60 27.53
C HIS A 158 34.90 30.64 27.65
N GLN A 159 35.63 30.62 28.77
CA GLN A 159 36.71 31.57 29.05
C GLN A 159 37.78 31.58 27.95
N GLU A 160 38.18 30.40 27.48
CA GLU A 160 39.16 30.23 26.38
C GLU A 160 38.64 30.71 25.02
N GLU A 161 37.33 30.79 24.84
CA GLU A 161 36.69 31.19 23.58
C GLU A 161 36.18 32.63 23.60
N SER A 162 36.35 33.36 24.71
CA SER A 162 35.81 34.72 24.90
C SER A 162 36.28 35.73 23.86
N ASN A 163 37.48 35.54 23.30
CA ASN A 163 38.06 36.40 22.26
C ASN A 163 37.59 36.07 20.84
N TRP A 164 36.57 35.21 20.67
CA TRP A 164 36.06 34.86 19.34
C TRP A 164 35.63 36.05 18.47
N PRO A 165 35.16 37.21 18.99
CA PRO A 165 34.87 38.37 18.14
C PRO A 165 36.10 38.94 17.43
N LEU A 166 37.30 38.63 17.93
CA LEU A 166 38.60 39.03 17.37
C LEU A 166 39.21 37.94 16.47
N SER A 167 38.48 36.85 16.23
CA SER A 167 38.94 35.76 15.36
C SER A 167 38.98 36.16 13.89
N GLU A 168 39.68 35.37 13.07
CA GLU A 168 39.77 35.53 11.64
C GLU A 168 38.39 35.56 10.94
N GLY A 169 38.30 36.26 9.79
CA GLY A 169 37.03 36.57 9.15
C GLY A 169 36.13 35.37 8.84
N LYS A 170 36.70 34.19 8.59
CA LYS A 170 35.93 32.96 8.34
C LYS A 170 35.28 32.42 9.62
N ALA A 171 36.05 32.27 10.70
CA ALA A 171 35.55 31.78 11.98
C ALA A 171 34.55 32.76 12.61
N LEU A 172 34.84 34.06 12.49
CA LEU A 172 33.95 35.14 12.92
C LEU A 172 32.61 35.09 12.18
N LYS A 173 32.65 35.01 10.85
CA LYS A 173 31.43 34.91 10.02
C LYS A 173 30.63 33.68 10.36
N GLN A 174 31.27 32.53 10.59
CA GLN A 174 30.56 31.32 10.98
C GLN A 174 29.81 31.50 12.30
N ARG A 175 30.44 32.06 13.33
CA ARG A 175 29.77 32.33 14.62
C ARG A 175 28.62 33.32 14.48
N PHE A 176 28.75 34.35 13.62
CA PHE A 176 27.65 35.26 13.29
C PHE A 176 26.49 34.56 12.56
N ASP A 177 26.80 33.74 11.54
CA ASP A 177 25.80 33.00 10.78
C ASP A 177 25.04 31.99 11.67
N GLU A 178 25.73 31.42 12.67
CA GLU A 178 25.13 30.57 13.71
C GLU A 178 24.26 31.37 14.68
N ILE A 179 24.74 32.51 15.19
CA ILE A 179 23.99 33.39 16.11
C ILE A 179 22.71 33.90 15.47
N PHE A 180 22.79 34.41 14.24
CA PHE A 180 21.64 34.91 13.50
C PHE A 180 20.83 33.81 12.80
N SER A 181 21.25 32.54 12.91
CA SER A 181 20.61 31.41 12.23
C SER A 181 20.44 31.61 10.71
N ALA A 182 21.28 32.45 10.09
CA ALA A 182 21.25 32.78 8.67
C ALA A 182 21.59 31.58 7.79
N THR A 183 22.26 30.56 8.35
CA THR A 183 22.60 29.30 7.67
C THR A 183 21.40 28.58 7.07
N ARG A 184 20.20 28.67 7.69
CA ARG A 184 18.97 28.08 7.16
C ARG A 184 18.53 28.76 5.86
N TYR A 185 18.55 30.09 5.83
CA TYR A 185 18.21 30.87 4.64
C TYR A 185 19.24 30.70 3.53
N ILE A 186 20.53 30.66 3.87
CA ILE A 186 21.62 30.40 2.90
C ILE A 186 21.44 29.02 2.26
N LYS A 187 21.15 27.98 3.06
CA LYS A 187 20.89 26.63 2.54
C LYS A 187 19.65 26.60 1.65
N ALA A 188 18.55 27.24 2.05
CA ALA A 188 17.34 27.32 1.24
C ALA A 188 17.62 28.01 -0.11
N LEU A 189 18.33 29.13 -0.11
CA LEU A 189 18.73 29.83 -1.34
C LEU A 189 19.62 28.96 -2.24
N GLU A 190 20.55 28.21 -1.66
CA GLU A 190 21.42 27.31 -2.42
C GLU A 190 20.61 26.17 -3.07
N THR A 191 19.65 25.58 -2.34
CA THR A 191 18.74 24.57 -2.91
C THR A 191 17.88 25.16 -4.04
N LEU A 192 17.37 26.39 -3.89
CA LEU A 192 16.61 27.07 -4.94
C LEU A 192 17.47 27.33 -6.18
N ARG A 193 18.74 27.72 -6.02
CA ARG A 193 19.69 27.90 -7.13
C ARG A 193 19.91 26.58 -7.88
N GLN A 194 20.10 25.48 -7.14
CA GLN A 194 20.28 24.15 -7.74
C GLN A 194 19.04 23.70 -8.52
N VAL A 195 17.84 23.90 -7.96
CA VAL A 195 16.58 23.59 -8.66
C VAL A 195 16.44 24.42 -9.94
N ARG A 196 16.73 25.74 -9.87
CA ARG A 196 16.69 26.62 -11.04
C ARG A 196 17.64 26.16 -12.15
N LEU A 197 18.87 25.77 -11.80
CA LEU A 197 19.85 25.23 -12.74
C LEU A 197 19.35 23.95 -13.42
N LYS A 198 18.87 22.99 -12.63
CA LYS A 198 18.32 21.72 -13.15
C LYS A 198 17.12 21.95 -14.08
N GLN A 199 16.21 22.85 -13.70
CA GLN A 199 15.04 23.17 -14.52
C GLN A 199 15.43 23.89 -15.82
N GLY A 200 16.40 24.80 -15.76
CA GLY A 200 16.95 25.46 -16.94
C GLY A 200 17.59 24.48 -17.93
N GLN A 201 18.24 23.43 -17.44
CA GLN A 201 18.78 22.37 -18.27
C GLN A 201 17.69 21.53 -18.94
N ARG A 202 16.66 21.11 -18.18
CA ARG A 202 15.49 20.40 -18.75
C ARG A 202 14.79 21.21 -19.84
N ILE A 203 14.64 22.53 -19.66
CA ILE A 203 14.04 23.39 -20.69
C ILE A 203 14.85 23.34 -21.98
N LYS A 204 16.18 23.39 -21.91
CA LYS A 204 17.05 23.28 -23.10
C LYS A 204 16.92 21.93 -23.78
N GLU A 205 16.90 20.84 -23.02
CA GLU A 205 16.70 19.48 -23.54
C GLU A 205 15.36 19.36 -24.27
N CYS A 206 14.27 19.81 -23.64
CA CYS A 206 12.95 19.81 -24.25
C CYS A 206 12.87 20.71 -25.50
N GLN A 207 13.57 21.85 -25.53
CA GLN A 207 13.62 22.71 -26.72
C GLN A 207 14.32 22.02 -27.90
N VAL A 208 15.40 21.29 -27.63
CA VAL A 208 16.10 20.50 -28.65
C VAL A 208 15.20 19.37 -29.16
N GLU A 209 14.58 18.62 -28.25
CA GLU A 209 13.66 17.54 -28.59
C GLU A 209 12.46 18.05 -29.42
N LEU A 210 11.87 19.18 -29.04
CA LEU A 210 10.76 19.79 -29.78
C LEU A 210 11.17 20.18 -31.20
N LYS A 211 12.40 20.64 -31.41
CA LYS A 211 12.94 20.91 -32.76
C LYS A 211 13.00 19.64 -33.61
N TYR A 212 13.49 18.53 -33.05
CA TYR A 212 13.53 17.24 -33.74
C TYR A 212 12.13 16.69 -34.03
N LEU A 213 11.22 16.76 -33.06
CA LEU A 213 9.83 16.32 -33.22
C LEU A 213 9.11 17.13 -34.31
N LYS A 214 9.36 18.45 -34.39
CA LYS A 214 8.81 19.30 -35.46
C LYS A 214 9.32 18.87 -36.84
N GLN A 215 10.62 18.62 -36.98
CA GLN A 215 11.21 18.11 -38.23
C GLN A 215 10.64 16.74 -38.62
N ASN A 216 10.46 15.84 -37.66
CA ASN A 216 9.85 14.53 -37.92
C ASN A 216 8.39 14.65 -38.36
N LYS A 217 7.62 15.56 -37.75
CA LYS A 217 6.24 15.86 -38.17
C LYS A 217 6.19 16.40 -39.60
N GLU A 218 7.07 17.34 -39.95
CA GLU A 218 7.17 17.89 -41.30
C GLU A 218 7.50 16.80 -42.33
N LYS A 219 8.50 15.94 -42.05
CA LYS A 219 8.84 14.79 -42.91
C LYS A 219 7.68 13.80 -43.05
N ALA A 220 6.99 13.48 -41.96
CA ALA A 220 5.83 12.58 -42.01
C ALA A 220 4.73 13.16 -42.89
N HIS A 221 4.46 14.46 -42.79
CA HIS A 221 3.48 15.14 -43.63
C HIS A 221 3.89 15.16 -45.11
N GLU A 222 5.18 15.37 -45.40
CA GLU A 222 5.71 15.32 -46.76
C GLU A 222 5.56 13.93 -47.40
N ILE A 223 5.90 12.86 -46.66
CA ILE A 223 5.69 11.47 -47.10
C ILE A 223 4.20 11.20 -47.33
N GLN A 224 3.33 11.69 -46.45
CA GLN A 224 1.88 11.50 -46.57
C GLN A 224 1.32 12.18 -47.84
N ASN A 225 1.80 13.39 -48.15
CA ASN A 225 1.43 14.10 -49.38
C ASN A 225 1.99 13.38 -50.63
N GLN A 226 3.21 12.85 -50.58
CA GLN A 226 3.76 12.03 -51.67
C GLN A 226 2.95 10.76 -51.90
N LEU A 227 2.52 10.09 -50.83
CA LEU A 227 1.70 8.88 -50.90
C LEU A 227 0.35 9.16 -51.54
N ALA A 228 -0.35 10.23 -51.13
CA ALA A 228 -1.61 10.66 -51.74
C ALA A 228 -1.44 10.98 -53.23
N ASN A 229 -0.38 11.70 -53.62
CA ASN A 229 -0.09 11.98 -55.02
C ASN A 229 0.17 10.70 -55.84
N ARG A 230 0.91 9.73 -55.27
CA ARG A 230 1.19 8.44 -55.92
C ARG A 230 -0.07 7.58 -56.07
N GLU A 231 -0.94 7.57 -55.07
CA GLU A 231 -2.25 6.89 -55.15
C GLU A 231 -3.12 7.49 -56.26
N THR A 232 -3.13 8.82 -56.36
CA THR A 232 -3.87 9.52 -57.42
C THR A 232 -3.32 9.20 -58.81
N GLN A 233 -1.99 9.16 -58.98
CA GLN A 233 -1.35 8.74 -60.22
C GLN A 233 -1.61 7.27 -60.56
N LEU A 234 -1.61 6.38 -59.55
CA LEU A 234 -1.94 4.96 -59.72
C LEU A 234 -3.38 4.77 -60.19
N ALA A 235 -4.33 5.50 -59.59
CA ALA A 235 -5.73 5.48 -60.00
C ALA A 235 -5.89 5.92 -61.46
N ALA A 236 -5.28 7.05 -61.84
CA ALA A 236 -5.30 7.52 -63.23
C ALA A 236 -4.66 6.51 -64.20
N SER A 237 -3.58 5.85 -63.81
CA SER A 237 -2.90 4.85 -64.63
C SER A 237 -3.75 3.59 -64.81
N ARG A 238 -4.46 3.15 -63.75
CA ARG A 238 -5.42 2.04 -63.82
C ARG A 238 -6.59 2.36 -64.74
N GLU A 239 -7.13 3.57 -64.67
CA GLU A 239 -8.19 4.03 -65.58
C GLU A 239 -7.72 4.00 -67.04
N ASN A 240 -6.49 4.47 -67.30
CA ASN A 240 -5.90 4.43 -68.64
C ASN A 240 -5.69 3.00 -69.15
N VAL A 241 -5.19 2.09 -68.31
CA VAL A 241 -5.04 0.67 -68.68
C VAL A 241 -6.39 0.08 -69.05
N LYS A 242 -7.41 0.31 -68.22
CA LYS A 242 -8.76 -0.18 -68.47
C LYS A 242 -9.33 0.38 -69.78
N SER A 243 -9.17 1.67 -70.04
CA SER A 243 -9.59 2.28 -71.31
C SER A 243 -8.86 1.69 -72.52
N ILE A 244 -7.57 1.34 -72.40
CA ILE A 244 -6.81 0.70 -73.49
C ILE A 244 -7.30 -0.73 -73.69
N GLU A 245 -7.57 -1.48 -72.62
CA GLU A 245 -8.14 -2.83 -72.68
C GLU A 245 -9.52 -2.82 -73.37
N ASP A 246 -10.39 -1.89 -72.98
CA ASP A 246 -11.71 -1.69 -73.58
C ASP A 246 -11.63 -1.36 -75.09
N GLN A 247 -10.58 -0.66 -75.53
CA GLN A 247 -10.32 -0.38 -76.95
C GLN A 247 -9.71 -1.57 -77.71
N LEU A 248 -8.99 -2.45 -77.01
CA LEU A 248 -8.35 -3.64 -77.59
C LEU A 248 -9.35 -4.75 -77.91
N GLU A 249 -10.42 -4.86 -77.13
CA GLU A 249 -11.46 -5.86 -77.29
C GLU A 249 -12.19 -5.80 -78.66
N PRO A 250 -12.71 -4.64 -79.13
CA PRO A 250 -13.31 -4.57 -80.46
C PRO A 250 -12.30 -4.82 -81.57
N LEU A 251 -11.03 -4.41 -81.41
CA LEU A 251 -9.97 -4.69 -82.39
C LEU A 251 -9.67 -6.19 -82.49
N ARG A 252 -9.62 -6.91 -81.36
CA ARG A 252 -9.47 -8.37 -81.34
C ARG A 252 -10.66 -9.05 -82.03
N ASN A 253 -11.88 -8.61 -81.73
CA ASN A 253 -13.09 -9.13 -82.38
C ASN A 253 -13.04 -8.89 -83.88
N HIS A 254 -12.63 -7.70 -84.32
CA HIS A 254 -12.51 -7.40 -85.74
C HIS A 254 -11.41 -8.23 -86.43
N LEU A 255 -10.28 -8.46 -85.75
CA LEU A 255 -9.20 -9.30 -86.26
C LEU A 255 -9.67 -10.75 -86.45
N THR A 256 -10.38 -11.32 -85.48
CA THR A 256 -10.96 -12.67 -85.61
C THR A 256 -12.00 -12.77 -86.73
N GLU A 257 -12.80 -11.72 -86.94
CA GLU A 257 -13.75 -11.65 -88.06
C GLU A 257 -13.02 -11.61 -89.42
N ILE A 258 -11.96 -10.81 -89.52
CA ILE A 258 -11.10 -10.76 -90.72
C ILE A 258 -10.45 -12.12 -90.98
N GLU A 259 -9.92 -12.78 -89.95
CA GLU A 259 -9.34 -14.13 -90.08
C GLU A 259 -10.36 -15.15 -90.57
N GLN A 260 -11.59 -15.13 -90.04
CA GLN A 260 -12.67 -16.00 -90.53
C GLN A 260 -13.03 -15.72 -91.99
N ASN A 261 -13.08 -14.44 -92.37
CA ASN A 261 -13.34 -14.05 -93.76
C ASN A 261 -12.19 -14.46 -94.68
N LEU A 262 -10.94 -14.35 -94.25
CA LEU A 262 -9.78 -14.83 -94.99
C LEU A 262 -9.87 -16.34 -95.25
N VAL A 263 -10.25 -17.14 -94.24
CA VAL A 263 -10.47 -18.58 -94.40
C VAL A 263 -11.55 -18.87 -95.44
N LYS A 264 -12.66 -18.11 -95.44
CA LYS A 264 -13.72 -18.25 -96.45
C LYS A 264 -13.21 -17.90 -97.86
N VAL A 265 -12.47 -16.79 -97.99
CA VAL A 265 -11.88 -16.37 -99.26
C VAL A 265 -10.90 -17.42 -99.79
N MET A 266 -10.03 -17.98 -98.95
CA MET A 266 -9.10 -19.03 -99.35
C MET A 266 -9.85 -20.30 -99.82
N ARG A 267 -10.98 -20.66 -99.20
CA ARG A 267 -11.83 -21.77 -99.68
C ARG A 267 -12.40 -21.47 -101.07
N LEU A 268 -12.98 -20.29 -101.26
CA LEU A 268 -13.55 -19.88 -102.55
C LEU A 268 -12.48 -19.79 -103.65
N ASP A 269 -11.29 -19.26 -103.36
CA ASP A 269 -10.17 -19.21 -104.31
C ASP A 269 -9.71 -20.62 -104.73
N ASN A 270 -9.64 -21.56 -103.78
CA ASN A 270 -9.34 -22.95 -104.09
C ASN A 270 -10.43 -23.61 -104.95
N GLU A 271 -11.71 -23.33 -104.68
CA GLU A 271 -12.84 -23.80 -105.50
C GLU A 271 -12.80 -23.20 -106.91
N ILE A 272 -12.51 -21.91 -107.05
CA ILE A 272 -12.37 -21.23 -108.35
C ILE A 272 -11.22 -21.88 -109.15
N LYS A 273 -10.04 -22.05 -108.55
CA LYS A 273 -8.90 -22.69 -109.21
C LYS A 273 -9.21 -24.12 -109.66
N ALA A 274 -9.92 -24.89 -108.83
CA ALA A 274 -10.37 -26.23 -109.18
C ALA A 274 -11.34 -26.23 -110.37
N LEU A 275 -12.31 -25.31 -110.38
CA LEU A 275 -13.29 -25.15 -111.47
C LEU A 275 -12.64 -24.65 -112.76
N GLU A 276 -11.69 -23.70 -112.69
CA GLU A 276 -10.93 -23.21 -113.85
C GLU A 276 -10.05 -24.30 -114.45
N SER A 277 -9.38 -25.09 -113.61
CA SER A 277 -8.60 -26.24 -114.07
C SER A 277 -9.50 -27.25 -114.78
N ARG A 278 -10.68 -27.54 -114.22
CA ARG A 278 -11.67 -28.43 -114.84
C ARG A 278 -12.20 -27.88 -116.16
N LYS A 279 -12.48 -26.57 -116.24
CA LYS A 279 -12.92 -25.90 -117.48
C LYS A 279 -11.84 -26.00 -118.56
N LYS A 280 -10.59 -25.65 -118.24
CA LYS A 280 -9.45 -25.76 -119.19
C LYS A 280 -9.25 -27.20 -119.67
N GLN A 281 -9.38 -28.17 -118.78
CA GLN A 281 -9.31 -29.59 -119.14
C GLN A 281 -10.42 -29.96 -120.11
N MET A 282 -11.67 -29.60 -119.82
CA MET A 282 -12.80 -29.88 -120.71
C MET A 282 -12.68 -29.16 -122.06
N GLU A 283 -12.22 -27.92 -122.10
CA GLU A 283 -11.97 -27.18 -123.35
C GLU A 283 -10.88 -27.83 -124.20
N LYS A 284 -9.79 -28.29 -123.55
CA LYS A 284 -8.71 -29.01 -124.21
C LYS A 284 -9.18 -30.38 -124.73
N ASP A 285 -9.97 -31.11 -123.96
CA ASP A 285 -10.56 -32.38 -124.38
C ASP A 285 -11.51 -32.18 -125.57
N ASN A 286 -12.27 -31.08 -125.60
CA ASN A 286 -13.16 -30.76 -126.72
C ASN A 286 -12.37 -30.36 -127.97
N GLN A 287 -11.30 -29.58 -127.83
CA GLN A 287 -10.39 -29.24 -128.94
C GLN A 287 -9.66 -30.48 -129.47
N ASP A 288 -9.19 -31.35 -128.58
CA ASP A 288 -8.55 -32.62 -128.93
C ASP A 288 -9.53 -33.55 -129.66
N LEU A 289 -10.80 -33.62 -129.23
CA LEU A 289 -11.85 -34.39 -129.90
C LEU A 289 -12.19 -33.81 -131.28
N GLN A 290 -12.24 -32.49 -131.41
CA GLN A 290 -12.45 -31.82 -132.71
C GLN A 290 -11.27 -32.00 -133.67
N GLN A 291 -10.01 -31.99 -133.18
CA GLN A 291 -8.82 -32.18 -134.00
C GLN A 291 -8.54 -33.65 -134.33
N LYS A 292 -8.93 -34.61 -133.47
CA LYS A 292 -8.74 -36.05 -133.71
C LYS A 292 -9.84 -36.69 -134.56
N MET A 293 -10.93 -35.97 -134.85
CA MET A 293 -11.95 -36.40 -135.81
C MET A 293 -11.50 -36.11 -137.25
N GLU A 294 -10.54 -36.89 -137.77
CA GLU A 294 -10.10 -36.81 -139.17
C GLU A 294 -10.53 -38.01 -140.04
N LYS A 295 -11.03 -39.12 -139.46
CA LYS A 295 -11.65 -40.23 -140.20
C LYS A 295 -12.75 -40.93 -139.40
N VAL A 296 -13.96 -40.96 -139.94
CA VAL A 296 -15.02 -41.90 -139.53
C VAL A 296 -14.55 -43.30 -139.93
N PHE A 297 -14.55 -44.23 -138.98
CA PHE A 297 -14.22 -45.63 -139.24
C PHE A 297 -15.23 -46.23 -140.22
N GLN A 298 -14.78 -46.58 -141.43
CA GLN A 298 -15.58 -47.27 -142.45
C GLN A 298 -15.05 -48.70 -142.65
N GLY A 299 -15.38 -49.59 -141.71
CA GLY A 299 -15.05 -51.01 -141.75
C GLY A 299 -16.11 -51.84 -141.00
N THR A 300 -16.14 -53.14 -141.23
CA THR A 300 -17.13 -54.05 -140.61
C THR A 300 -16.84 -54.34 -139.13
N ASP A 301 -17.93 -54.49 -138.37
CA ASP A 301 -17.98 -54.61 -136.91
C ASP A 301 -17.08 -55.69 -136.30
N GLU A 302 -16.84 -56.80 -137.00
CA GLU A 302 -15.97 -57.88 -136.54
C GLU A 302 -14.49 -57.48 -136.45
N GLN A 303 -13.98 -56.66 -137.38
CA GLN A 303 -12.56 -56.23 -137.37
C GLN A 303 -12.28 -55.20 -136.27
N LEU A 304 -13.28 -54.39 -135.91
CA LEU A 304 -13.20 -53.43 -134.81
C LEU A 304 -13.21 -54.13 -133.44
N ARG A 305 -13.97 -55.24 -133.30
CA ARG A 305 -14.04 -56.01 -132.04
C ARG A 305 -12.73 -56.72 -131.71
N GLU A 306 -11.99 -57.19 -132.70
CA GLU A 306 -10.72 -57.90 -132.48
C GLU A 306 -9.59 -56.93 -132.09
N MET A 307 -9.53 -55.75 -132.74
CA MET A 307 -8.63 -54.66 -132.35
C MET A 307 -8.99 -54.08 -130.98
N TYR A 308 -10.30 -53.96 -130.67
CA TYR A 308 -10.79 -53.50 -129.37
C TYR A 308 -10.46 -54.46 -128.24
N GLN A 309 -10.56 -55.78 -128.46
CA GLN A 309 -10.21 -56.78 -127.45
C GLN A 309 -8.70 -56.83 -127.17
N ASN A 310 -7.85 -56.69 -128.20
CA ASN A 310 -6.40 -56.60 -128.02
C ASN A 310 -6.01 -55.29 -127.32
N HIS A 311 -6.65 -54.17 -127.66
CA HIS A 311 -6.42 -52.89 -126.99
C HIS A 311 -6.94 -52.89 -125.54
N GLN A 312 -8.09 -53.52 -125.24
CA GLN A 312 -8.60 -53.68 -123.87
C GLN A 312 -7.64 -54.50 -122.99
N ARG A 313 -6.92 -55.49 -123.53
CA ARG A 313 -5.87 -56.18 -122.78
C ARG A 313 -4.70 -55.27 -122.43
N THR A 314 -4.21 -54.47 -123.40
CA THR A 314 -3.10 -53.55 -123.16
C THR A 314 -3.50 -52.41 -122.21
N VAL A 315 -4.74 -51.93 -122.30
CA VAL A 315 -5.32 -50.92 -121.41
C VAL A 315 -5.45 -51.48 -119.99
N ARG A 316 -5.98 -52.70 -119.81
CA ARG A 316 -6.06 -53.32 -118.47
C ARG A 316 -4.69 -53.53 -117.83
N GLU A 317 -3.66 -53.89 -118.60
CA GLU A 317 -2.29 -53.99 -118.07
C GLU A 317 -1.70 -52.62 -117.70
N LYS A 318 -1.93 -51.59 -118.51
CA LYS A 318 -1.47 -50.23 -118.21
C LYS A 318 -2.25 -49.57 -117.08
N GLU A 319 -3.55 -49.82 -116.94
CA GLU A 319 -4.36 -49.39 -115.80
C GLU A 319 -3.89 -50.07 -114.51
N LYS A 320 -3.55 -51.37 -114.57
CA LYS A 320 -2.93 -52.07 -113.44
C LYS A 320 -1.61 -51.42 -113.03
N LYS A 321 -0.71 -51.17 -113.99
CA LYS A 321 0.56 -50.47 -113.74
C LYS A 321 0.36 -49.03 -113.26
N LEU A 322 -0.65 -48.32 -113.75
CA LEU A 322 -0.98 -46.96 -113.32
C LEU A 322 -1.46 -46.96 -111.87
N THR A 323 -2.32 -47.90 -111.49
CA THR A 323 -2.78 -48.06 -110.09
C THR A 323 -1.66 -48.49 -109.15
N GLU A 324 -0.70 -49.30 -109.63
CA GLU A 324 0.52 -49.63 -108.89
C GLU A 324 1.40 -48.40 -108.71
N PHE A 325 1.67 -47.62 -109.76
CA PHE A 325 2.45 -46.38 -109.67
C PHE A 325 1.75 -45.29 -108.86
N GLN A 326 0.43 -45.17 -108.89
CA GLN A 326 -0.32 -44.25 -108.03
C GLN A 326 -0.24 -44.66 -106.56
N ARG A 327 -0.33 -45.97 -106.27
CA ARG A 327 -0.13 -46.48 -104.90
C ARG A 327 1.31 -46.30 -104.44
N GLU A 328 2.28 -46.47 -105.32
CA GLU A 328 3.69 -46.18 -105.01
C GLU A 328 3.88 -44.69 -104.76
N LEU A 329 3.37 -43.81 -105.62
CA LEU A 329 3.43 -42.36 -105.44
C LEU A 329 2.78 -41.92 -104.12
N GLU A 330 1.59 -42.42 -103.79
CA GLU A 330 0.93 -42.13 -102.52
C GLU A 330 1.72 -42.66 -101.31
N ARG A 331 2.34 -43.85 -101.43
CA ARG A 331 3.24 -44.37 -100.40
C ARG A 331 4.46 -43.48 -100.24
N THR A 332 5.14 -43.12 -101.33
CA THR A 332 6.32 -42.24 -101.30
C THR A 332 5.98 -40.85 -100.76
N ASN A 333 4.79 -40.32 -101.08
CA ASN A 333 4.34 -39.01 -100.58
C ASN A 333 3.97 -39.06 -99.09
N LYS A 334 3.35 -40.16 -98.63
CA LYS A 334 3.15 -40.42 -97.19
C LYS A 334 4.46 -40.58 -96.45
N ASP A 335 5.43 -41.30 -97.03
CA ASP A 335 6.78 -41.43 -96.49
C ASP A 335 7.51 -40.07 -96.47
N CYS A 336 7.36 -39.24 -97.50
CA CYS A 336 7.94 -37.88 -97.54
C CYS A 336 7.34 -36.96 -96.47
N LEU A 337 6.02 -37.02 -96.25
CA LEU A 337 5.36 -36.30 -95.16
C LEU A 337 5.79 -36.83 -93.78
N ARG A 338 5.95 -38.16 -93.63
CA ARG A 338 6.46 -38.77 -92.41
C ARG A 338 7.90 -38.31 -92.13
N PHE A 339 8.79 -38.40 -93.12
CA PHE A 339 10.18 -37.97 -92.98
C PHE A 339 10.32 -36.47 -92.74
N ASN A 340 9.44 -35.62 -93.30
CA ASN A 340 9.43 -34.19 -92.97
C ASN A 340 8.98 -33.92 -91.53
N ARG A 341 7.99 -34.66 -91.02
CA ARG A 341 7.61 -34.59 -89.60
C ARG A 341 8.75 -35.05 -88.69
N GLU A 342 9.35 -36.20 -88.99
CA GLU A 342 10.51 -36.73 -88.26
C GLU A 342 11.68 -35.74 -88.30
N LYS A 343 11.96 -35.11 -89.45
CA LYS A 343 12.98 -34.06 -89.59
C LYS A 343 12.67 -32.85 -88.72
N SER A 344 11.42 -32.38 -88.71
CA SER A 344 11.01 -31.24 -87.87
C SER A 344 11.11 -31.57 -86.38
N GLU A 345 10.71 -32.78 -85.97
CA GLU A 345 10.86 -33.26 -84.58
C GLU A 345 12.33 -33.36 -84.18
N LEU A 346 13.18 -33.93 -85.04
CA LEU A 346 14.62 -34.02 -84.82
C LEU A 346 15.30 -32.65 -84.76
N LEU A 347 14.84 -31.66 -85.54
CA LEU A 347 15.34 -30.27 -85.47
C LEU A 347 14.97 -29.59 -84.15
N VAL A 348 13.76 -29.83 -83.64
CA VAL A 348 13.33 -29.33 -82.32
C VAL A 348 14.14 -29.99 -81.21
N GLU A 349 14.36 -31.30 -81.28
CA GLU A 349 15.23 -32.00 -80.32
C GLU A 349 16.68 -31.53 -80.41
N GLN A 350 17.22 -31.30 -81.61
CA GLN A 350 18.55 -30.72 -81.79
C GLN A 350 18.65 -29.34 -81.12
N GLY A 351 17.66 -28.46 -81.33
CA GLY A 351 17.60 -27.16 -80.68
C GLY A 351 17.52 -27.26 -79.15
N ARG A 352 16.73 -28.21 -78.64
CA ARG A 352 16.61 -28.48 -77.19
C ARG A 352 17.93 -28.98 -76.61
N LEU A 353 18.57 -29.96 -77.25
CA LEU A 353 19.86 -30.51 -76.83
C LEU A 353 20.98 -29.48 -76.91
N GLN A 354 20.98 -28.62 -77.94
CA GLN A 354 21.95 -27.53 -78.07
C GLN A 354 21.79 -26.51 -76.93
N LEU A 355 20.55 -26.11 -76.61
CA LEU A 355 20.29 -25.21 -75.48
C LEU A 355 20.73 -25.82 -74.14
N GLN A 356 20.51 -27.14 -73.96
CA GLN A 356 20.98 -27.85 -72.77
C GLN A 356 22.50 -27.92 -72.70
N ALA A 357 23.18 -28.16 -73.83
CA ALA A 357 24.63 -28.15 -73.91
C ALA A 357 25.23 -26.77 -73.59
N ASP A 358 24.65 -25.70 -74.14
CA ASP A 358 25.07 -24.32 -73.88
C ASP A 358 24.87 -23.95 -72.40
N ARG A 359 23.73 -24.32 -71.81
CA ARG A 359 23.48 -24.16 -70.36
C ARG A 359 24.48 -24.94 -69.51
N HIS A 360 24.76 -26.20 -69.86
CA HIS A 360 25.74 -27.00 -69.15
C HIS A 360 27.14 -26.38 -69.20
N GLN A 361 27.55 -25.87 -70.37
CA GLN A 361 28.81 -25.16 -70.53
C GLN A 361 28.86 -23.88 -69.69
N GLN A 362 27.76 -23.14 -69.60
CA GLN A 362 27.66 -21.98 -68.72
C GLN A 362 27.78 -22.38 -67.24
N HIS A 363 27.12 -23.46 -66.82
CA HIS A 363 27.23 -23.98 -65.44
C HIS A 363 28.66 -24.42 -65.09
N ILE A 364 29.39 -25.06 -66.02
CA ILE A 364 30.81 -25.40 -65.83
C ILE A 364 31.64 -24.14 -65.61
N ARG A 365 31.45 -23.10 -66.43
CA ARG A 365 32.16 -21.82 -66.28
C ARG A 365 31.86 -21.16 -64.93
N THR A 366 30.59 -21.12 -64.53
CA THR A 366 30.19 -20.57 -63.22
C THR A 366 30.79 -21.36 -62.07
N ARG A 367 30.69 -22.70 -62.09
CA ARG A 367 31.28 -23.59 -61.08
C ARG A 367 32.78 -23.33 -60.94
N ASP A 368 33.50 -23.29 -62.05
CA ASP A 368 34.94 -23.12 -62.03
C ASP A 368 35.33 -21.71 -61.54
N SER A 369 34.59 -20.66 -61.91
CA SER A 369 34.81 -19.32 -61.34
C SER A 369 34.59 -19.25 -59.82
N LEU A 370 33.57 -19.97 -59.32
CA LEU A 370 33.26 -20.04 -57.89
C LEU A 370 34.35 -20.80 -57.12
N ILE A 371 34.78 -21.95 -57.63
CA ILE A 371 35.87 -22.74 -57.04
C ILE A 371 37.16 -21.90 -56.98
N GLN A 372 37.49 -21.18 -58.05
CA GLN A 372 38.67 -20.31 -58.07
C GLN A 372 38.57 -19.18 -57.03
N SER A 373 37.42 -18.52 -56.92
CA SER A 373 37.22 -17.43 -55.95
C SER A 373 37.29 -17.92 -54.50
N LEU A 374 36.70 -19.08 -54.21
CA LEU A 374 36.65 -19.65 -52.86
C LEU A 374 37.99 -20.27 -52.47
N ALA A 375 38.71 -20.90 -53.41
CA ALA A 375 40.07 -21.36 -53.19
C ALA A 375 41.04 -20.20 -52.89
N ALA A 376 40.90 -19.06 -53.57
CA ALA A 376 41.69 -17.87 -53.28
C ALA A 376 41.40 -17.28 -51.89
N GLN A 377 40.13 -17.24 -51.47
CA GLN A 377 39.74 -16.77 -50.14
C GLN A 377 40.23 -17.68 -49.00
N LEU A 378 40.29 -18.99 -49.26
CA LEU A 378 40.71 -20.00 -48.28
C LEU A 378 42.21 -20.33 -48.37
N GLU A 379 42.98 -19.61 -49.18
CA GLU A 379 44.41 -19.82 -49.42
C GLU A 379 44.76 -21.27 -49.81
N LEU A 380 43.90 -21.92 -50.60
CA LEU A 380 44.08 -23.30 -51.06
C LEU A 380 44.90 -23.33 -52.36
N GLU A 381 46.11 -23.89 -52.29
CA GLU A 381 47.02 -23.99 -53.43
C GLU A 381 46.56 -25.02 -54.50
N GLY A 382 46.83 -24.73 -55.78
CA GLY A 382 46.64 -25.66 -56.90
C GLY A 382 45.33 -25.56 -57.71
N LEU A 383 44.49 -24.53 -57.45
CA LEU A 383 43.19 -24.31 -58.12
C LEU A 383 43.11 -22.94 -58.83
N GLU A 384 44.21 -22.48 -59.44
CA GLU A 384 44.30 -21.14 -60.01
C GLU A 384 43.80 -21.02 -61.45
N ARG A 385 43.78 -22.12 -62.22
CA ARG A 385 43.47 -22.10 -63.67
C ARG A 385 42.33 -23.07 -64.02
N PRO A 386 41.15 -22.56 -64.42
CA PRO A 386 40.09 -23.39 -64.98
C PRO A 386 40.40 -23.82 -66.43
N PRO A 387 39.76 -24.88 -66.97
CA PRO A 387 38.69 -25.67 -66.37
C PRO A 387 39.19 -26.76 -65.42
N PHE A 388 38.41 -27.06 -64.36
CA PHE A 388 38.79 -28.06 -63.37
C PHE A 388 38.27 -29.45 -63.73
N ASN A 389 39.12 -30.46 -63.54
CA ASN A 389 38.73 -31.86 -63.66
C ASN A 389 38.07 -32.38 -62.38
N GLU A 390 37.36 -33.50 -62.47
CA GLU A 390 36.60 -34.07 -61.36
C GLU A 390 37.47 -34.43 -60.14
N ARG A 391 38.74 -34.80 -60.37
CA ARG A 391 39.70 -35.05 -59.28
C ARG A 391 40.07 -33.78 -58.52
N GLN A 392 40.27 -32.66 -59.22
CA GLN A 392 40.55 -31.36 -58.62
C GLN A 392 39.35 -30.84 -57.81
N ILE A 393 38.13 -31.05 -58.30
CA ILE A 393 36.89 -30.66 -57.62
C ILE A 393 36.68 -31.50 -56.35
N ASN A 394 36.89 -32.81 -56.43
CA ASN A 394 36.79 -33.68 -55.27
C ASN A 394 37.86 -33.36 -54.21
N ASN A 395 39.08 -33.03 -54.66
CA ASN A 395 40.14 -32.58 -53.76
C ASN A 395 39.78 -31.23 -53.09
N PHE A 396 39.22 -30.28 -53.85
CA PHE A 396 38.73 -29.02 -53.31
C PHE A 396 37.67 -29.23 -52.22
N HIS A 397 36.64 -30.03 -52.50
CA HIS A 397 35.60 -30.35 -51.53
C HIS A 397 36.17 -31.00 -50.27
N ARG A 398 37.14 -31.90 -50.41
CA ARG A 398 37.82 -32.52 -49.27
C ARG A 398 38.58 -31.49 -48.44
N LEU A 399 39.38 -30.62 -49.07
CA LEU A 399 40.17 -29.60 -48.37
C LEU A 399 39.29 -28.57 -47.65
N VAL A 400 38.21 -28.12 -48.30
CA VAL A 400 37.24 -27.20 -47.70
C VAL A 400 36.54 -27.87 -46.50
N LYS A 401 36.15 -29.14 -46.64
CA LYS A 401 35.53 -29.90 -45.55
C LYS A 401 36.48 -30.12 -44.38
N GLU A 402 37.72 -30.52 -44.64
CA GLU A 402 38.75 -30.66 -43.61
C GLU A 402 39.01 -29.35 -42.86
N ARG A 403 39.00 -28.21 -43.55
CA ARG A 403 39.14 -26.89 -42.92
C ARG A 403 37.92 -26.54 -42.07
N GLN A 404 36.73 -26.74 -42.62
CA GLN A 404 35.47 -26.51 -41.91
C GLN A 404 35.38 -27.36 -40.64
N ASP A 405 35.73 -28.64 -40.72
CA ASP A 405 35.70 -29.56 -39.59
C ASP A 405 36.68 -29.11 -38.49
N LYS A 406 37.90 -28.68 -38.86
CA LYS A 406 38.87 -28.11 -37.90
C LYS A 406 38.38 -26.83 -37.23
N ASP A 407 37.83 -25.90 -38.00
CA ASP A 407 37.32 -24.63 -37.46
C ASP A 407 36.08 -24.88 -36.56
N MET A 408 35.23 -25.85 -36.92
CA MET A 408 34.09 -26.31 -36.13
C MET A 408 34.53 -26.96 -34.81
N GLU A 409 35.55 -27.82 -34.84
CA GLU A 409 36.11 -28.44 -33.63
C GLU A 409 36.73 -27.40 -32.70
N ALA A 410 37.49 -26.44 -33.22
CA ALA A 410 38.06 -25.34 -32.44
C ALA A 410 36.97 -24.46 -31.80
N ALA A 411 35.92 -24.14 -32.55
CA ALA A 411 34.77 -23.39 -32.03
C ALA A 411 34.03 -24.16 -30.93
N ASN A 412 33.83 -25.48 -31.12
CA ASN A 412 33.20 -26.35 -30.12
C ASN A 412 34.04 -26.48 -28.85
N GLN A 413 35.37 -26.57 -28.97
CA GLN A 413 36.28 -26.58 -27.81
C GLN A 413 36.20 -25.26 -27.03
N LEU A 414 36.27 -24.12 -27.72
CA LEU A 414 36.10 -22.80 -27.09
C LEU A 414 34.74 -22.66 -26.41
N MET A 415 33.65 -23.09 -27.05
CA MET A 415 32.32 -23.08 -26.45
C MET A 415 32.25 -23.93 -25.17
N ARG A 416 32.87 -25.11 -25.16
CA ARG A 416 32.93 -25.95 -23.96
C ARG A 416 33.73 -25.28 -22.84
N GLU A 417 34.91 -24.74 -23.13
CA GLU A 417 35.72 -24.03 -22.13
C GLU A 417 34.99 -22.81 -21.54
N PHE A 418 34.28 -22.03 -22.37
CA PHE A 418 33.50 -20.90 -21.89
C PHE A 418 32.31 -21.35 -21.05
N SER A 419 31.60 -22.40 -21.47
CA SER A 419 30.48 -22.96 -20.71
C SER A 419 30.91 -23.52 -19.35
N GLU A 420 32.08 -24.18 -19.29
CA GLU A 420 32.65 -24.66 -18.02
C GLU A 420 33.06 -23.51 -17.10
N LYS A 421 33.70 -22.47 -17.65
CA LYS A 421 34.06 -21.25 -16.89
C LYS A 421 32.81 -20.53 -16.38
N GLU A 422 31.76 -20.45 -17.20
CA GLU A 422 30.48 -19.85 -16.83
C GLU A 422 29.82 -20.65 -15.69
N LEU A 423 29.78 -21.98 -15.80
CA LEU A 423 29.25 -22.86 -14.75
C LEU A 423 30.04 -22.72 -13.44
N MET A 424 31.37 -22.64 -13.50
CA MET A 424 32.19 -22.39 -12.31
C MET A 424 31.89 -21.03 -11.68
N LYS A 425 31.73 -19.97 -12.48
CA LYS A 425 31.39 -18.63 -11.98
C LYS A 425 29.98 -18.58 -11.41
N GLN A 426 29.02 -19.28 -12.02
CA GLN A 426 27.67 -19.42 -11.51
C GLN A 426 27.67 -20.12 -10.14
N LYS A 427 28.41 -21.22 -9.99
CA LYS A 427 28.58 -21.91 -8.69
C LYS A 427 29.19 -20.98 -7.62
N GLN A 428 30.22 -20.21 -7.96
CA GLN A 428 30.80 -19.23 -7.04
C GLN A 428 29.81 -18.13 -6.63
N LEU A 429 28.96 -17.68 -7.56
CA LEU A 429 27.91 -16.71 -7.28
C LEU A 429 26.83 -17.30 -6.36
N ASP A 430 26.41 -18.53 -6.60
CA ASP A 430 25.42 -19.22 -5.79
C ASP A 430 25.95 -19.45 -4.37
N GLU A 431 27.21 -19.87 -4.19
CA GLU A 431 27.84 -20.00 -2.87
C GLU A 431 27.88 -18.66 -2.10
N ILE A 432 28.20 -17.56 -2.79
CA ILE A 432 28.20 -16.23 -2.18
C ILE A 432 26.77 -15.79 -1.83
N ARG A 433 25.79 -16.09 -2.69
CA ARG A 433 24.38 -15.79 -2.46
C ARG A 433 23.82 -16.60 -1.29
N ASP A 434 24.18 -17.86 -1.15
CA ASP A 434 23.81 -18.71 -0.01
C ASP A 434 24.43 -18.20 1.28
N LYS A 435 25.72 -17.82 1.26
CA LYS A 435 26.37 -17.17 2.42
C LYS A 435 25.69 -15.85 2.80
N LYS A 436 25.35 -15.02 1.80
CA LYS A 436 24.67 -13.74 2.02
C LYS A 436 23.29 -13.95 2.64
N THR A 437 22.47 -14.83 2.06
CA THR A 437 21.12 -15.11 2.57
C THR A 437 21.17 -15.79 3.95
N GLY A 438 22.16 -16.65 4.21
CA GLY A 438 22.41 -17.22 5.54
C GLY A 438 22.76 -16.16 6.59
N LEU A 439 23.60 -15.18 6.22
CA LEU A 439 23.94 -14.05 7.09
C LEU A 439 22.75 -13.12 7.31
N GLU A 440 21.97 -12.80 6.27
CA GLU A 440 20.74 -11.98 6.38
C GLU A 440 19.74 -12.64 7.34
N ARG A 441 19.46 -13.94 7.17
CA ARG A 441 18.61 -14.71 8.11
C ARG A 441 19.15 -14.70 9.53
N THR A 442 20.48 -14.77 9.69
CA THR A 442 21.11 -14.72 11.01
C THR A 442 20.95 -13.34 11.64
N ILE A 443 21.08 -12.27 10.86
CA ILE A 443 20.87 -10.90 11.31
C ILE A 443 19.42 -10.70 11.73
N ASP A 444 18.46 -11.15 10.92
CA ASP A 444 17.03 -11.05 11.24
C ASP A 444 16.69 -11.84 12.50
N LEU A 445 17.18 -13.07 12.62
CA LEU A 445 16.96 -13.91 13.80
C LEU A 445 17.60 -13.31 15.06
N LYS A 446 18.79 -12.70 14.95
CA LYS A 446 19.43 -11.99 16.06
C LYS A 446 18.69 -10.69 16.42
N SER A 447 18.19 -9.96 15.42
CA SER A 447 17.35 -8.77 15.61
C SER A 447 16.05 -9.12 16.33
N ASP A 448 15.38 -10.20 15.93
CA ASP A 448 14.16 -10.70 16.56
C ASP A 448 14.41 -11.17 17.99
N ILE A 449 15.52 -11.91 18.24
CA ILE A 449 15.92 -12.27 19.60
C ILE A 449 16.20 -11.02 20.43
N GLN A 450 16.89 -10.03 19.87
CA GLN A 450 17.17 -8.77 20.54
C GLN A 450 15.87 -8.03 20.89
N ASN A 451 14.90 -7.98 19.97
CA ASN A 451 13.59 -7.36 20.19
C ASN A 451 12.80 -8.11 21.26
N LYS A 452 12.77 -9.46 21.23
CA LYS A 452 12.13 -10.28 22.26
C LYS A 452 12.79 -10.08 23.63
N LYS A 453 14.13 -10.06 23.69
CA LYS A 453 14.86 -9.79 24.94
C LYS A 453 14.64 -8.37 25.45
N GLN A 454 14.52 -7.39 24.57
CA GLN A 454 14.12 -6.03 24.97
C GLN A 454 12.69 -5.98 25.51
N LEU A 455 11.76 -6.75 24.93
CA LEU A 455 10.39 -6.85 25.42
C LEU A 455 10.33 -7.58 26.77
N GLU A 456 11.04 -8.70 26.93
CA GLU A 456 11.19 -9.40 28.21
C GLU A 456 11.83 -8.51 29.26
N VAL A 457 12.85 -7.73 28.91
CA VAL A 457 13.45 -6.74 29.84
C VAL A 457 12.46 -5.65 30.20
N LYS A 458 11.61 -5.19 29.27
CA LYS A 458 10.53 -4.24 29.58
C LYS A 458 9.48 -4.85 30.50
N ASN A 459 9.08 -6.10 30.27
CA ASN A 459 8.11 -6.81 31.09
C ASN A 459 8.68 -7.12 32.47
N LEU A 460 9.92 -7.61 32.57
CA LEU A 460 10.64 -7.80 33.83
C LEU A 460 10.84 -6.47 34.56
N LYS A 461 11.07 -5.37 33.84
CA LYS A 461 11.11 -4.04 34.46
C LYS A 461 9.74 -3.58 34.95
N TYR A 462 8.67 -3.94 34.25
CA TYR A 462 7.31 -3.64 34.67
C TYR A 462 6.91 -4.49 35.89
N GLU A 463 7.23 -5.78 35.91
CA GLU A 463 7.07 -6.67 37.05
C GLU A 463 7.97 -6.26 38.22
N LEU A 464 9.21 -5.84 37.96
CA LEU A 464 10.09 -5.23 38.96
C LEU A 464 9.52 -3.91 39.46
N HIS A 465 8.89 -3.09 38.63
CA HIS A 465 8.22 -1.88 39.10
C HIS A 465 6.95 -2.19 39.90
N GLN A 466 6.25 -3.30 39.63
CA GLN A 466 5.17 -3.76 40.49
C GLN A 466 5.70 -4.31 41.84
N LEU A 467 6.84 -5.01 41.82
CA LEU A 467 7.53 -5.49 43.03
C LEU A 467 8.22 -4.36 43.81
N GLU A 468 8.78 -3.36 43.14
CA GLU A 468 9.31 -2.13 43.73
C GLU A 468 8.16 -1.28 44.27
N GLY A 469 6.98 -1.28 43.65
CA GLY A 469 5.77 -0.70 44.25
C GLY A 469 5.36 -1.38 45.56
N SER A 470 5.63 -2.67 45.73
CA SER A 470 5.53 -3.35 47.03
C SER A 470 6.73 -3.10 47.97
N SER A 471 7.90 -2.74 47.43
CA SER A 471 9.09 -2.33 48.19
C SER A 471 8.99 -0.88 48.71
N ASP A 472 8.37 0.01 47.95
CA ASP A 472 8.03 1.38 48.33
C ASP A 472 6.96 1.35 49.42
N ARG A 473 6.01 0.40 49.35
CA ARG A 473 5.07 0.16 50.46
C ARG A 473 5.74 -0.42 51.70
N LEU A 474 6.80 -1.22 51.54
CA LEU A 474 7.67 -1.69 52.63
C LEU A 474 8.53 -0.56 53.22
N LEU A 475 9.02 0.37 52.40
CA LEU A 475 9.79 1.56 52.83
C LEU A 475 8.89 2.61 53.50
N GLU A 476 7.65 2.80 53.02
CA GLU A 476 6.63 3.61 53.70
C GLU A 476 6.25 2.97 55.04
N LEU A 477 6.05 1.65 55.09
CA LEU A 477 5.84 0.92 56.35
C LEU A 477 7.05 1.01 57.29
N ASP A 478 8.30 0.96 56.79
CA ASP A 478 9.50 1.07 57.62
C ASP A 478 9.73 2.53 58.09
N GLN A 479 9.30 3.52 57.32
CA GLN A 479 9.29 4.93 57.71
C GLN A 479 8.17 5.25 58.71
N GLU A 480 6.99 4.64 58.56
CA GLU A 480 5.92 4.69 59.57
C GLU A 480 6.33 3.96 60.85
N LEU A 481 7.04 2.84 60.75
CA LEU A 481 7.52 2.06 61.88
C LEU A 481 8.69 2.73 62.60
N THR A 482 9.56 3.46 61.91
CA THR A 482 10.60 4.29 62.54
C THR A 482 10.04 5.55 63.19
N LYS A 483 9.02 6.19 62.60
CA LYS A 483 8.28 7.28 63.25
C LYS A 483 7.52 6.79 64.49
N ALA A 484 6.80 5.68 64.38
CA ALA A 484 6.11 5.06 65.51
C ALA A 484 7.08 4.59 66.61
N LYS A 485 8.27 4.08 66.24
CA LYS A 485 9.34 3.76 67.22
C LYS A 485 9.92 4.99 67.90
N HIS A 486 10.02 6.12 67.21
CA HIS A 486 10.54 7.36 67.80
C HIS A 486 9.50 8.01 68.73
N GLU A 487 8.22 8.00 68.33
CA GLU A 487 7.09 8.38 69.18
C GLU A 487 6.92 7.43 70.38
N LEU A 488 7.21 6.13 70.21
CA LEU A 488 7.24 5.15 71.30
C LEU A 488 8.43 5.37 72.26
N ASP A 489 9.63 5.70 71.76
CA ASP A 489 10.83 5.94 72.58
C ASP A 489 10.76 7.30 73.33
N GLU A 490 10.04 8.29 72.78
CA GLU A 490 9.67 9.53 73.48
C GLU A 490 8.55 9.31 74.51
N ALA A 491 7.63 8.37 74.26
CA ALA A 491 6.60 7.96 75.23
C ALA A 491 7.21 7.11 76.36
N GLU A 492 8.08 6.14 76.07
CA GLU A 492 8.73 5.25 77.06
C GLU A 492 9.65 6.02 78.03
N LYS A 493 10.26 7.13 77.60
CA LYS A 493 11.08 7.99 78.48
C LYS A 493 10.26 8.92 79.39
N ASN A 494 8.98 9.14 79.08
CA ASN A 494 8.07 10.00 79.84
C ASN A 494 6.94 9.24 80.55
N CYS A 495 6.94 7.91 80.48
CA CYS A 495 5.88 7.07 81.02
C CYS A 495 6.40 6.19 82.16
N ASN A 496 5.79 6.35 83.33
CA ASN A 496 5.93 5.43 84.46
C ASN A 496 5.29 4.09 84.07
N VAL A 497 6.10 3.15 83.57
CA VAL A 497 5.66 1.86 83.02
C VAL A 497 4.87 1.04 84.05
N GLU A 498 5.20 1.12 85.34
CA GLU A 498 4.40 0.49 86.41
C GLU A 498 3.05 1.19 86.64
N GLY A 499 2.99 2.51 86.45
CA GLY A 499 1.74 3.27 86.50
C GLY A 499 0.80 2.92 85.34
N LEU A 500 1.34 2.77 84.13
CA LEU A 500 0.57 2.40 82.95
C LEU A 500 0.15 0.93 82.95
N GLU A 501 0.92 0.01 83.52
CA GLU A 501 0.46 -1.38 83.69
C GLU A 501 -0.71 -1.48 84.68
N MET A 502 -0.70 -0.68 85.75
CA MET A 502 -1.84 -0.58 86.66
C MET A 502 -3.04 0.08 86.00
N GLU A 503 -2.82 1.15 85.23
CA GLU A 503 -3.88 1.85 84.51
C GLU A 503 -4.46 0.99 83.38
N ILE A 504 -3.65 0.18 82.69
CA ILE A 504 -4.12 -0.81 81.71
C ILE A 504 -4.93 -1.92 82.39
N GLN A 505 -4.52 -2.40 83.57
CA GLN A 505 -5.32 -3.37 84.32
C GLN A 505 -6.63 -2.76 84.84
N GLU A 506 -6.63 -1.51 85.30
CA GLU A 506 -7.84 -0.79 85.67
C GLU A 506 -8.73 -0.58 84.45
N LEU A 507 -8.21 -0.09 83.33
CA LEU A 507 -8.95 0.10 82.08
C LEU A 507 -9.43 -1.23 81.46
N GLN A 508 -8.73 -2.35 81.67
CA GLN A 508 -9.22 -3.67 81.27
C GLN A 508 -10.35 -4.17 82.18
N ARG A 509 -10.28 -3.92 83.49
CA ARG A 509 -11.41 -4.18 84.41
C ARG A 509 -12.58 -3.25 84.12
N GLU A 510 -12.30 -1.99 83.79
CA GLU A 510 -13.29 -0.99 83.43
C GLU A 510 -13.92 -1.34 82.08
N LYS A 511 -13.14 -1.79 81.10
CA LYS A 511 -13.66 -2.36 79.84
C LYS A 511 -14.51 -3.60 80.09
N ALA A 512 -14.09 -4.53 80.95
CA ALA A 512 -14.89 -5.73 81.24
C ALA A 512 -16.20 -5.38 81.97
N THR A 513 -16.18 -4.39 82.87
CA THR A 513 -17.38 -3.91 83.55
C THR A 513 -18.28 -3.14 82.59
N LEU A 514 -17.73 -2.28 81.73
CA LEU A 514 -18.43 -1.57 80.67
C LEU A 514 -19.00 -2.53 79.62
N ASP A 515 -18.30 -3.59 79.22
CA ASP A 515 -18.82 -4.64 78.33
C ASP A 515 -19.97 -5.41 79.00
N SER A 516 -19.90 -5.65 80.31
CA SER A 516 -21.03 -6.20 81.06
C SER A 516 -22.20 -5.20 81.15
N PHE A 517 -21.89 -3.90 81.26
CA PHE A 517 -22.86 -2.83 81.33
C PHE A 517 -23.52 -2.59 79.98
N LEU A 518 -22.77 -2.69 78.88
CA LEU A 518 -23.24 -2.70 77.50
C LEU A 518 -24.14 -3.90 77.26
N ARG A 519 -23.77 -5.10 77.70
CA ARG A 519 -24.67 -6.27 77.60
C ARG A 519 -25.95 -6.11 78.43
N LYS A 520 -25.89 -5.41 79.57
CA LYS A 520 -27.08 -5.06 80.35
C LYS A 520 -27.91 -3.99 79.64
N LEU A 521 -27.29 -2.96 79.09
CA LEU A 521 -27.92 -1.91 78.30
C LEU A 521 -28.51 -2.44 76.99
N ASP A 522 -27.89 -3.43 76.36
CA ASP A 522 -28.41 -4.10 75.17
C ASP A 522 -29.63 -4.95 75.54
N LYS A 523 -29.60 -5.66 76.68
CA LYS A 523 -30.80 -6.31 77.22
C LYS A 523 -31.89 -5.32 77.59
N GLU A 524 -31.53 -4.18 78.17
CA GLU A 524 -32.47 -3.10 78.48
C GLU A 524 -32.98 -2.43 77.21
N MET A 525 -32.18 -2.32 76.15
CA MET A 525 -32.58 -1.84 74.83
C MET A 525 -33.48 -2.83 74.13
N GLU A 526 -33.23 -4.13 74.22
CA GLU A 526 -34.15 -5.16 73.73
C GLU A 526 -35.48 -5.09 74.49
N GLN A 527 -35.45 -4.92 75.82
CA GLN A 527 -36.65 -4.70 76.62
C GLN A 527 -37.35 -3.37 76.31
N LEU A 528 -36.60 -2.29 76.07
CA LEU A 528 -37.14 -0.99 75.67
C LEU A 528 -37.71 -1.05 74.26
N ASN A 529 -37.13 -1.82 73.34
CA ASN A 529 -37.67 -2.03 72.00
C ASN A 529 -38.95 -2.87 72.06
N LEU A 530 -38.99 -3.91 72.92
CA LEU A 530 -40.23 -4.62 73.25
C LEU A 530 -41.28 -3.68 73.85
N ASN A 531 -40.89 -2.84 74.81
CA ASN A 531 -41.78 -1.83 75.40
C ASN A 531 -42.18 -0.76 74.38
N THR A 532 -41.34 -0.39 73.44
CA THR A 532 -41.65 0.55 72.35
C THR A 532 -42.63 -0.08 71.37
N THR A 533 -42.51 -1.39 71.13
CA THR A 533 -43.50 -2.16 70.35
C THR A 533 -44.84 -2.22 71.09
N ILE A 534 -44.83 -2.39 72.41
CA ILE A 534 -46.02 -2.32 73.25
C ILE A 534 -46.60 -0.90 73.28
N ILE A 535 -45.78 0.15 73.40
CA ILE A 535 -46.19 1.56 73.41
C ILE A 535 -46.77 1.95 72.05
N THR A 536 -46.18 1.52 70.94
CA THR A 536 -46.72 1.77 69.60
C THR A 536 -48.05 1.03 69.39
N GLN A 537 -48.19 -0.20 69.89
CA GLN A 537 -49.49 -0.88 69.96
C GLN A 537 -50.48 -0.13 70.86
N MET A 538 -50.02 0.41 72.00
CA MET A 538 -50.84 1.17 72.94
C MET A 538 -51.27 2.52 72.35
N ASP A 539 -50.42 3.18 71.57
CA ASP A 539 -50.72 4.42 70.87
C ASP A 539 -51.63 4.19 69.66
N MET A 540 -51.50 3.05 68.96
CA MET A 540 -52.51 2.60 67.99
C MET A 540 -53.86 2.38 68.68
N LEU A 541 -53.91 1.68 69.82
CA LEU A 541 -55.14 1.46 70.58
C LEU A 541 -55.70 2.76 71.19
N LYS A 542 -54.85 3.70 71.61
CA LYS A 542 -55.27 5.04 72.06
C LYS A 542 -55.82 5.87 70.91
N LYS A 543 -55.23 5.76 69.72
CA LYS A 543 -55.74 6.40 68.51
C LYS A 543 -57.09 5.81 68.12
N ASP A 544 -57.22 4.49 68.12
CA ASP A 544 -58.52 3.81 67.92
C ASP A 544 -59.54 4.24 68.98
N LYS A 545 -59.13 4.35 70.26
CA LYS A 545 -59.98 4.87 71.34
C LYS A 545 -60.38 6.32 71.07
N ALA A 546 -59.45 7.19 70.68
CA ALA A 546 -59.72 8.59 70.36
C ALA A 546 -60.66 8.72 69.15
N ASP A 547 -60.45 7.92 68.11
CA ASP A 547 -61.31 7.86 66.92
C ASP A 547 -62.72 7.35 67.30
N LYS A 548 -62.83 6.38 68.21
CA LYS A 548 -64.11 5.92 68.76
C LYS A 548 -64.77 6.96 69.66
N GLU A 549 -64.01 7.68 70.49
CA GLU A 549 -64.52 8.80 71.30
C GLU A 549 -64.95 9.98 70.43
N GLU A 550 -64.27 10.24 69.32
CA GLU A 550 -64.62 11.23 68.29
C GLU A 550 -65.91 10.81 67.58
N GLN A 551 -66.05 9.53 67.21
CA GLN A 551 -67.31 8.97 66.70
C GLN A 551 -68.45 9.12 67.71
N ILE A 552 -68.21 8.80 68.99
CA ILE A 552 -69.19 9.01 70.07
C ILE A 552 -69.49 10.51 70.22
N ARG A 553 -68.51 11.40 70.17
CA ARG A 553 -68.71 12.85 70.25
C ARG A 553 -69.50 13.38 69.07
N LYS A 554 -69.25 12.89 67.84
CA LYS A 554 -70.01 13.24 66.64
C LYS A 554 -71.45 12.74 66.72
N ILE A 555 -71.69 11.53 67.20
CA ILE A 555 -73.06 11.02 67.46
C ILE A 555 -73.73 11.85 68.55
N LYS A 556 -73.01 12.12 69.64
CA LYS A 556 -73.47 12.93 70.77
C LYS A 556 -73.80 14.35 70.35
N SER A 557 -73.01 15.01 69.50
CA SER A 557 -73.29 16.36 69.00
C SER A 557 -74.45 16.38 68.01
N ARG A 558 -74.50 15.38 67.10
CA ARG A 558 -75.56 15.27 66.09
C ARG A 558 -76.94 15.08 66.71
N HIS A 559 -77.03 14.36 67.83
CA HIS A 559 -78.28 14.16 68.57
C HIS A 559 -78.38 15.01 69.85
N ASN A 560 -77.44 15.94 70.08
CA ASN A 560 -77.42 16.73 71.32
C ASN A 560 -78.63 17.67 71.39
N GLU A 561 -78.91 18.37 70.29
CA GLU A 561 -80.04 19.29 70.22
C GLU A 561 -81.36 18.51 70.30
N GLU A 562 -81.50 17.39 69.58
CA GLU A 562 -82.69 16.54 69.64
C GLU A 562 -82.94 15.99 71.06
N LEU A 563 -81.91 15.46 71.72
CA LEU A 563 -82.03 14.88 73.07
C LEU A 563 -82.27 15.94 74.15
N ILE A 564 -81.62 17.11 74.09
CA ILE A 564 -81.87 18.20 75.03
C ILE A 564 -83.28 18.76 74.85
N THR A 565 -83.79 18.83 73.61
CA THR A 565 -85.15 19.33 73.37
C THR A 565 -86.22 18.35 73.90
N LEU A 566 -85.98 17.04 73.82
CA LEU A 566 -86.90 16.01 74.31
C LEU A 566 -86.83 15.78 75.84
N MET A 567 -85.65 15.92 76.44
CA MET A 567 -85.38 15.55 77.85
C MET A 567 -85.03 16.71 78.78
N GLY A 568 -84.74 17.90 78.24
CA GLY A 568 -84.25 19.07 79.00
C GLY A 568 -82.78 18.99 79.45
N TYR A 569 -82.15 17.80 79.36
CA TYR A 569 -80.74 17.56 79.67
C TYR A 569 -80.22 16.36 78.89
N PHE A 570 -78.88 16.23 78.74
CA PHE A 570 -78.28 15.08 78.05
C PHE A 570 -78.19 13.86 79.00
N PRO A 571 -78.93 12.75 78.76
CA PRO A 571 -79.05 11.65 79.71
C PRO A 571 -77.86 10.67 79.67
N ASN A 572 -77.59 9.99 80.79
CA ASN A 572 -76.65 8.87 80.85
C ASN A 572 -77.32 7.56 80.36
N LYS A 573 -76.53 6.55 79.94
CA LYS A 573 -77.02 5.31 79.29
C LYS A 573 -78.24 4.69 80.00
N LYS A 574 -78.16 4.49 81.32
CA LYS A 574 -79.27 3.94 82.12
C LYS A 574 -80.53 4.82 82.10
N GLN A 575 -80.38 6.13 82.16
CA GLN A 575 -81.50 7.08 82.18
C GLN A 575 -82.18 7.18 80.82
N LEU A 576 -81.43 7.03 79.72
CA LEU A 576 -81.99 6.98 78.37
C LEU A 576 -82.74 5.67 78.13
N GLU A 577 -82.21 4.53 78.57
CA GLU A 577 -82.89 3.23 78.54
C GLU A 577 -84.17 3.25 79.38
N ASP A 578 -84.13 3.80 80.60
CA ASP A 578 -85.30 3.92 81.49
C ASP A 578 -86.36 4.90 80.93
N TRP A 579 -85.94 6.01 80.31
CA TRP A 579 -86.87 6.95 79.68
C TRP A 579 -87.50 6.39 78.41
N LEU A 580 -86.73 5.71 77.55
CA LEU A 580 -87.27 4.98 76.39
C LEU A 580 -88.27 3.93 76.85
N HIS A 581 -87.97 3.16 77.89
CA HIS A 581 -88.90 2.21 78.48
C HIS A 581 -90.16 2.88 79.04
N SER A 582 -90.05 4.02 79.72
CA SER A 582 -91.17 4.81 80.23
C SER A 582 -92.04 5.38 79.11
N LYS A 583 -91.44 5.93 78.05
CA LYS A 583 -92.16 6.52 76.91
C LYS A 583 -92.81 5.46 76.02
N VAL A 584 -92.17 4.30 75.84
CA VAL A 584 -92.80 3.15 75.19
C VAL A 584 -94.01 2.66 76.01
N LYS A 585 -93.93 2.68 77.34
CA LYS A 585 -95.05 2.34 78.23
C LYS A 585 -96.19 3.38 78.16
N GLU A 586 -95.87 4.68 78.15
CA GLU A 586 -96.86 5.76 77.94
C GLU A 586 -97.50 5.74 76.53
N ILE A 587 -96.75 5.42 75.48
CA ILE A 587 -97.27 5.28 74.10
C ILE A 587 -98.22 4.09 74.00
N ASN A 588 -97.91 2.98 74.69
CA ASN A 588 -98.80 1.82 74.75
C ASN A 588 -100.07 2.13 75.58
N GLU A 589 -99.95 2.82 76.71
CA GLU A 589 -101.11 3.26 77.51
C GLU A 589 -101.98 4.32 76.79
N THR A 590 -101.39 5.20 75.99
CA THR A 590 -102.13 6.18 75.17
C THR A 590 -102.76 5.54 73.94
N ARG A 591 -102.16 4.51 73.34
CA ARG A 591 -102.84 3.63 72.37
C ARG A 591 -104.04 2.91 73.00
N ASP A 592 -103.90 2.39 74.21
CA ASP A 592 -105.00 1.73 74.94
C ASP A 592 -106.10 2.72 75.40
N LYS A 593 -105.74 3.97 75.73
CA LYS A 593 -106.71 5.05 76.05
C LYS A 593 -107.42 5.58 74.80
N ILE A 594 -106.75 5.69 73.65
CA ILE A 594 -107.36 6.09 72.38
C ILE A 594 -108.27 4.97 71.83
N ALA A 595 -107.94 3.70 72.05
CA ALA A 595 -108.84 2.58 71.78
C ALA A 595 -110.13 2.63 72.64
N LYS A 596 -110.02 2.98 73.93
CA LYS A 596 -111.17 3.16 74.84
C LYS A 596 -111.98 4.43 74.59
N LEU A 597 -111.36 5.52 74.12
CA LEU A 597 -112.05 6.77 73.73
C LEU A 597 -112.73 6.67 72.36
N LYS A 598 -112.32 5.73 71.49
CA LYS A 598 -113.09 5.34 70.30
C LYS A 598 -114.26 4.38 70.60
N GLU A 599 -114.32 3.78 71.78
CA GLU A 599 -115.43 2.92 72.25
C GLU A 599 -116.47 3.67 73.11
N LYS A 600 -116.20 4.92 73.55
CA LYS A 600 -117.13 5.77 74.34
C LYS A 600 -117.52 7.09 73.69
N SER A 601 -117.35 7.17 72.37
CA SER A 601 -118.41 7.64 71.48
C SER A 601 -119.75 6.99 71.87
N PHE A 602 -120.55 7.68 72.68
CA PHE A 602 -122.00 7.94 72.47
C PHE A 602 -122.58 8.71 73.67
N GLY A 603 -122.69 10.03 73.50
CA GLY A 603 -123.42 10.99 74.34
C GLY A 603 -122.51 12.07 74.94
N GLY A 604 -122.34 13.28 74.38
CA GLY A 604 -122.89 13.93 73.19
C GLY A 604 -122.13 15.25 72.96
N GLU A 605 -122.29 15.82 71.75
CA GLU A 605 -121.94 17.20 71.31
C GLU A 605 -120.44 17.59 71.43
N GLU A 606 -119.72 18.15 70.46
CA GLU A 606 -119.95 18.79 69.15
C GLU A 606 -118.61 18.68 68.36
N GLU A 607 -118.69 18.74 67.03
CA GLU A 607 -117.73 19.40 66.10
C GLU A 607 -116.19 19.39 66.37
N THR A 608 -115.24 19.19 65.44
CA THR A 608 -115.08 18.78 64.04
C THR A 608 -113.53 18.71 63.83
N VAL A 609 -113.06 18.01 62.78
CA VAL A 609 -111.75 18.22 62.10
C VAL A 609 -110.50 17.67 62.79
N CYS A 610 -109.45 17.15 62.13
CA CYS A 610 -109.16 16.26 61.00
C CYS A 610 -107.62 16.08 61.01
N ILE A 611 -107.12 15.19 60.14
CA ILE A 611 -105.74 15.13 59.59
C ILE A 611 -104.81 14.16 60.36
N GLU A 612 -104.59 12.92 59.89
CA GLU A 612 -103.69 12.50 58.78
C GLU A 612 -102.21 12.90 59.07
N ILE A 613 -101.16 12.13 58.83
CA ILE A 613 -100.90 11.14 57.80
C ILE A 613 -99.51 10.54 58.13
N TYR A 614 -99.34 9.29 57.71
CA TYR A 614 -98.11 8.70 57.18
C TYR A 614 -97.00 8.31 58.16
N GLN A 615 -96.54 7.05 58.10
CA GLN A 615 -95.47 6.62 57.18
C GLN A 615 -94.18 7.40 57.53
N SER A 616 -93.03 6.81 57.70
CA SER A 616 -92.54 5.54 57.20
C SER A 616 -91.03 5.59 57.44
N SER A 617 -90.39 4.49 57.09
CA SER A 617 -89.17 4.59 56.29
C SER A 617 -87.85 4.86 57.01
N ASP A 618 -87.09 3.77 57.01
CA ASP A 618 -85.78 3.70 56.35
C ASP A 618 -84.59 4.26 57.14
N CYS A 619 -83.94 3.40 57.93
CA CYS A 619 -82.74 2.65 57.52
C CYS A 619 -82.26 1.67 58.61
#